data_AF-A0A150WI98-F1
#
_entry.id   AF-A0A150WI98-F1
#
_cell.length_a   1.000
_cell.length_b   1.000
_cell.length_c   1.000
_cell.angle_alpha   90.00
_cell.angle_beta   90.00
_cell.angle_gamma   90.00
#
_symmetry.space_group_name_H-M   'P 1'
#
loop_
_entity.id
_entity.type
_entity.pdbx_description
1 polymer ?
#
loop_
_entity_poly.entity_id
_entity_poly.type
_entity_poly.pdbx_seq_one_letter_code
_entity_poly.pdbx_strand_id
1 'polypeptide(L)'
;MRFVKRLLKYVLFFVLGAITCALLSVTALSYLAIDQLSKATRPEPLKSSKKMPVAKATMMPTLPLDGEGKNTDVNPNLRELTHIGHNYVTELNLFDELASSIAQKNMPEICSVLCNPSYMDRERLTNERTQYLVHYYKNEGARAFTDPIFRVKLEEVGLLSALFPVSFRNVLSQIEAANAETTTQKLALAVQLQTAVLKEATSFSDRIETAKQDNEKLKILRELTRSCERGLKSRKQVISECHSELGI
;
A
#
# COMPACT_ATOMS: atom_id res chain seq x y z
N MET A 1 32.67 -18.32 40.72
CA MET A 1 31.91 -18.78 39.52
C MET A 1 30.41 -19.05 39.73
N ARG A 2 29.90 -19.50 40.90
CA ARG A 2 28.45 -19.78 41.09
C ARG A 2 27.55 -18.54 41.09
N PHE A 3 28.06 -17.40 41.55
CA PHE A 3 27.31 -16.13 41.64
C PHE A 3 27.00 -15.54 40.26
N VAL A 4 27.99 -15.53 39.36
CA VAL A 4 27.85 -15.06 37.97
C VAL A 4 26.84 -15.91 37.18
N LYS A 5 26.83 -17.24 37.37
CA LYS A 5 25.83 -18.13 36.74
C LYS A 5 24.40 -17.89 37.23
N ARG A 6 24.21 -17.49 38.50
CA ARG A 6 22.88 -17.13 39.03
C ARG A 6 22.42 -15.78 38.50
N LEU A 7 23.30 -14.78 38.49
CA LEU A 7 22.99 -13.45 37.95
C LEU A 7 22.60 -13.52 36.46
N LEU A 8 23.34 -14.30 35.67
CA LEU A 8 23.04 -14.50 34.24
C LEU A 8 21.67 -15.16 34.03
N LYS A 9 21.27 -16.11 34.89
CA LYS A 9 19.92 -16.70 34.84
C LYS A 9 18.84 -15.67 35.14
N TYR A 10 19.00 -14.84 36.16
CA TYR A 10 18.01 -13.80 36.49
C TYR A 10 17.88 -12.76 35.39
N VAL A 11 18.99 -12.33 34.78
CA VAL A 11 18.97 -11.43 33.63
C VAL A 11 18.27 -12.09 32.44
N LEU A 12 18.56 -13.37 32.16
CA LEU A 12 17.91 -14.11 31.09
C LEU A 12 16.39 -14.24 31.32
N PHE A 13 15.96 -14.57 32.54
CA PHE A 13 14.54 -14.65 32.91
C PHE A 13 13.84 -13.29 32.82
N PHE A 14 14.51 -12.21 33.23
CA PHE A 14 13.96 -10.86 33.13
C PHE A 14 13.81 -10.41 31.68
N VAL A 15 14.81 -10.67 30.84
CA VAL A 15 14.77 -10.38 29.40
C VAL A 15 13.69 -11.22 28.70
N LEU A 16 13.61 -12.53 29.01
CA LEU A 16 12.54 -13.41 28.50
C LEU A 16 11.16 -12.90 28.95
N GLY A 17 11.01 -12.51 30.22
CA GLY A 17 9.77 -11.95 30.75
C GLY A 17 9.34 -10.67 30.02
N ALA A 18 10.26 -9.73 29.83
CA ALA A 18 10.01 -8.49 29.10
C ALA A 18 9.63 -8.75 27.63
N ILE A 19 10.34 -9.68 26.96
CA ILE A 19 10.03 -10.08 25.58
C ILE A 19 8.64 -10.74 25.50
N THR A 20 8.31 -11.65 26.42
CA THR A 20 6.98 -12.28 26.43
C THR A 20 5.86 -11.28 26.69
N CYS A 21 6.08 -10.31 27.58
CA CYS A 21 5.09 -9.26 27.86
C CYS A 21 4.88 -8.35 26.64
N ALA A 22 5.97 -7.96 25.97
CA ALA A 22 5.89 -7.20 24.72
C ALA A 22 5.16 -7.99 23.62
N LEU A 23 5.50 -9.27 23.42
CA LEU A 23 4.83 -10.12 22.43
C LEU A 23 3.34 -10.26 22.72
N LEU A 24 2.95 -10.55 23.97
CA LEU A 24 1.54 -10.66 24.36
C LEU A 24 0.78 -9.35 24.15
N SER A 25 1.40 -8.20 24.46
CA SER A 25 0.82 -6.87 24.27
C SER A 25 0.57 -6.58 22.79
N VAL A 26 1.56 -6.85 21.94
CA VAL A 26 1.42 -6.68 20.48
C VAL A 26 0.37 -7.66 19.96
N THR A 27 0.29 -8.90 20.46
CA THR A 27 -0.69 -9.90 19.99
C THR A 27 -2.11 -9.54 20.37
N ALA A 28 -2.31 -9.00 21.58
CA ALA A 28 -3.60 -8.47 21.99
C ALA A 28 -4.03 -7.29 21.12
N LEU A 29 -3.12 -6.34 20.83
CA LEU A 29 -3.40 -5.20 19.95
C LEU A 29 -3.71 -5.64 18.51
N SER A 30 -2.92 -6.57 17.96
CA SER A 30 -3.15 -7.11 16.61
C SER A 30 -4.48 -7.87 16.54
N TYR A 31 -4.82 -8.65 17.57
CA TYR A 31 -6.10 -9.35 17.66
C TYR A 31 -7.28 -8.37 17.66
N LEU A 32 -7.20 -7.30 18.47
CA LEU A 32 -8.23 -6.26 18.51
C LEU A 32 -8.35 -5.52 17.18
N ALA A 33 -7.22 -5.19 16.54
CA ALA A 33 -7.21 -4.57 15.23
C ALA A 33 -7.90 -5.46 14.17
N ILE A 34 -7.61 -6.76 14.17
CA ILE A 34 -8.23 -7.71 13.24
C ILE A 34 -9.70 -7.91 13.54
N ASP A 35 -10.11 -7.93 14.81
CA ASP A 35 -11.53 -7.98 15.17
C ASP A 35 -12.30 -6.78 14.60
N GLN A 36 -11.74 -5.57 14.72
CA GLN A 36 -12.34 -4.35 14.18
C GLN A 36 -12.35 -4.35 12.64
N LEU A 37 -11.23 -4.74 12.00
CA LEU A 37 -11.11 -4.80 10.54
C LEU A 37 -12.01 -5.88 9.92
N SER A 38 -12.14 -7.02 10.59
CA SER A 38 -13.01 -8.12 10.17
C SER A 38 -14.48 -7.75 10.29
N LYS A 39 -14.87 -7.03 11.34
CA LYS A 39 -16.23 -6.51 11.44
C LYS A 39 -16.50 -5.42 10.40
N ALA A 40 -15.51 -4.58 10.07
CA ALA A 40 -15.60 -3.56 9.01
C ALA A 40 -15.82 -4.17 7.61
N THR A 41 -15.26 -5.34 7.33
CA THR A 41 -15.34 -5.99 6.01
C THR A 41 -16.65 -6.73 5.76
N ARG A 42 -17.45 -7.00 6.79
CA ARG A 42 -18.73 -7.71 6.62
C ARG A 42 -19.72 -6.88 5.81
N PRO A 43 -20.42 -7.43 4.82
CA PRO A 43 -21.55 -6.74 4.17
C PRO A 43 -22.73 -6.59 5.13
N GLU A 44 -23.33 -5.40 5.22
CA GLU A 44 -24.59 -5.21 5.95
C GLU A 44 -25.79 -5.60 5.08
N PRO A 45 -26.86 -6.18 5.66
CA PRO A 45 -28.18 -6.15 5.02
C PRO A 45 -28.63 -4.70 4.86
N LEU A 46 -29.12 -4.33 3.66
CA LEU A 46 -29.56 -2.98 3.30
C LEU A 46 -30.37 -2.30 4.42
N LYS A 47 -29.75 -1.40 5.17
CA LYS A 47 -30.47 -0.38 5.95
C LYS A 47 -30.05 1.00 5.46
N SER A 48 -30.99 1.58 4.72
CA SER A 48 -31.18 3.01 4.41
C SER A 48 -30.08 3.95 4.91
N SER A 49 -29.28 4.43 3.95
CA SER A 49 -28.27 5.47 4.13
C SER A 49 -28.88 6.77 4.67
N LYS A 50 -28.55 7.12 5.92
CA LYS A 50 -28.62 8.51 6.37
C LYS A 50 -27.29 9.18 6.03
N LYS A 51 -27.37 10.24 5.21
CA LYS A 51 -26.24 11.13 4.86
C LYS A 51 -25.51 11.58 6.13
N MET A 52 -24.21 11.27 6.22
CA MET A 52 -23.34 11.73 7.32
C MET A 52 -22.45 12.90 6.86
N PRO A 53 -22.15 13.86 7.77
CA PRO A 53 -21.33 15.02 7.48
C PRO A 53 -19.83 14.70 7.59
N VAL A 54 -19.04 15.42 6.79
CA VAL A 54 -17.57 15.36 6.73
C VAL A 54 -16.95 15.77 8.07
N ALA A 55 -16.29 14.84 8.77
CA ALA A 55 -15.58 15.11 10.02
C ALA A 55 -14.05 15.15 9.80
N LYS A 56 -13.42 16.22 10.30
CA LYS A 56 -11.97 16.47 10.25
C LYS A 56 -11.18 15.37 10.97
N ALA A 57 -10.09 14.94 10.34
CA ALA A 57 -9.18 13.91 10.82
C ALA A 57 -8.38 14.35 12.05
N THR A 58 -8.82 13.95 13.23
CA THR A 58 -7.99 13.78 14.43
C THR A 58 -8.32 12.43 15.02
N MET A 59 -7.70 11.36 14.52
CA MET A 59 -7.78 10.02 15.12
C MET A 59 -6.56 9.81 16.02
N MET A 60 -6.72 10.01 17.33
CA MET A 60 -6.03 9.18 18.30
C MET A 60 -7.00 8.05 18.71
N PRO A 61 -6.64 6.77 18.57
CA PRO A 61 -7.53 5.69 18.93
C PRO A 61 -7.54 5.52 20.45
N THR A 62 -8.56 6.05 21.12
CA THR A 62 -8.93 5.58 22.45
C THR A 62 -9.65 4.25 22.30
N LEU A 63 -8.97 3.16 22.62
CA LEU A 63 -9.56 1.84 22.78
C LEU A 63 -10.40 1.83 24.07
N PRO A 64 -11.73 1.63 24.03
CA PRO A 64 -12.50 1.48 25.25
C PRO A 64 -12.20 0.10 25.85
N LEU A 65 -11.53 0.11 27.00
CA LEU A 65 -11.39 -1.02 27.92
C LEU A 65 -12.64 -1.06 28.80
N ASP A 66 -13.79 -1.46 28.27
CA ASP A 66 -14.92 -1.80 29.12
C ASP A 66 -15.64 -3.04 28.60
N GLY A 67 -15.61 -4.07 29.44
CA GLY A 67 -16.35 -5.30 29.22
C GLY A 67 -17.82 -5.09 29.51
N GLU A 68 -18.65 -5.10 28.49
CA GLU A 68 -20.02 -5.57 28.54
C GLU A 68 -20.53 -5.73 27.12
N GLY A 69 -21.18 -6.87 26.84
CA GLY A 69 -21.68 -7.21 25.51
C GLY A 69 -22.74 -6.21 25.03
N LYS A 70 -22.32 -5.26 24.18
CA LYS A 70 -23.19 -4.54 23.27
C LYS A 70 -22.52 -4.48 21.91
N ASN A 71 -23.29 -4.81 20.87
CA ASN A 71 -22.89 -4.69 19.47
C ASN A 71 -22.20 -3.34 19.26
N THR A 72 -20.88 -3.40 19.15
CA THR A 72 -20.05 -2.26 18.76
C THR A 72 -20.24 -2.15 17.25
N ASP A 73 -21.21 -1.33 16.85
CA ASP A 73 -21.30 -0.87 15.46
C ASP A 73 -19.93 -0.32 15.07
N VAL A 74 -19.33 -0.97 14.08
CA VAL A 74 -18.01 -0.58 13.58
C VAL A 74 -18.12 0.85 13.07
N ASN A 75 -17.15 1.68 13.46
CA ASN A 75 -17.11 3.06 12.99
C ASN A 75 -17.22 3.08 11.44
N PRO A 76 -18.21 3.79 10.86
CA PRO A 76 -18.43 3.80 9.42
C PRO A 76 -17.21 4.30 8.64
N ASN A 77 -16.40 5.19 9.22
CA ASN A 77 -15.15 5.66 8.61
C ASN A 77 -14.11 4.55 8.57
N LEU A 78 -14.03 3.71 9.61
CA LEU A 78 -13.14 2.55 9.60
C LEU A 78 -13.58 1.55 8.52
N ARG A 79 -14.90 1.40 8.34
CA ARG A 79 -15.49 0.58 7.29
C ARG A 79 -15.11 1.06 5.88
N GLU A 80 -15.29 2.35 5.63
CA GLU A 80 -14.93 2.98 4.36
C GLU A 80 -13.43 2.89 4.08
N LEU A 81 -12.58 3.22 5.06
CA LEU A 81 -11.13 3.07 4.95
C LEU A 81 -10.71 1.64 4.65
N THR A 82 -11.39 0.67 5.26
CA THR A 82 -11.14 -0.75 5.02
C THR A 82 -11.52 -1.11 3.59
N HIS A 83 -12.70 -0.73 3.09
CA HIS A 83 -13.09 -0.95 1.70
C HIS A 83 -12.11 -0.30 0.70
N ILE A 84 -11.69 0.94 0.97
CA ILE A 84 -10.68 1.63 0.16
C ILE A 84 -9.37 0.82 0.15
N GLY A 85 -8.91 0.35 1.32
CA GLY A 85 -7.73 -0.50 1.43
C GLY A 85 -7.80 -1.79 0.61
N HIS A 86 -8.94 -2.47 0.61
CA HIS A 86 -9.14 -3.70 -0.18
C HIS A 86 -9.14 -3.46 -1.69
N ASN A 87 -9.77 -2.37 -2.13
CA ASN A 87 -9.70 -1.95 -3.53
C ASN A 87 -8.23 -1.68 -3.94
N TYR A 88 -7.47 -0.98 -3.08
CA TYR A 88 -6.04 -0.77 -3.31
C TYR A 88 -5.23 -2.06 -3.37
N VAL A 89 -5.50 -3.04 -2.51
CA VAL A 89 -4.82 -4.35 -2.55
C VAL A 89 -5.09 -5.06 -3.88
N THR A 90 -6.35 -5.09 -4.31
CA THR A 90 -6.74 -5.69 -5.60
C THR A 90 -6.05 -5.00 -6.77
N GLU A 91 -6.02 -3.66 -6.77
CA GLU A 91 -5.30 -2.89 -7.78
C GLU A 91 -3.81 -3.24 -7.82
N LEU A 92 -3.13 -3.24 -6.67
CA LEU A 92 -1.71 -3.50 -6.65
C LEU A 92 -1.36 -4.94 -7.09
N ASN A 93 -2.23 -5.92 -6.83
CA ASN A 93 -2.06 -7.28 -7.34
C ASN A 93 -2.18 -7.35 -8.87
N LEU A 94 -3.20 -6.71 -9.44
CA LEU A 94 -3.35 -6.59 -10.89
C LEU A 94 -2.15 -5.88 -11.54
N PHE A 95 -1.59 -4.90 -10.84
CA PHE A 95 -0.38 -4.22 -11.29
C PHE A 95 0.85 -5.13 -11.23
N ASP A 96 1.04 -5.93 -10.17
CA ASP A 96 2.20 -6.83 -10.09
C ASP A 96 2.15 -7.89 -11.19
N GLU A 97 0.95 -8.38 -11.54
CA GLU A 97 0.75 -9.22 -12.73
C GLU A 97 1.17 -8.50 -14.01
N LEU A 98 0.74 -7.25 -14.18
CA LEU A 98 1.14 -6.41 -15.30
C LEU A 98 2.67 -6.20 -15.33
N ALA A 99 3.28 -5.85 -14.21
CA ALA A 99 4.72 -5.65 -14.07
C ALA A 99 5.50 -6.93 -14.41
N SER A 100 5.05 -8.09 -13.96
CA SER A 100 5.65 -9.38 -14.30
C SER A 100 5.58 -9.69 -15.80
N SER A 101 4.47 -9.34 -16.45
CA SER A 101 4.29 -9.50 -17.90
C SER A 101 5.15 -8.54 -18.73
N ILE A 102 5.54 -7.41 -18.13
CA ILE A 102 6.33 -6.34 -18.74
C ILE A 102 7.84 -6.57 -18.53
N ALA A 103 8.26 -7.14 -17.38
CA ALA A 103 9.65 -7.31 -16.99
C ALA A 103 10.50 -8.11 -18.00
N GLN A 104 9.86 -8.88 -18.88
CA GLN A 104 10.51 -9.65 -19.93
C GLN A 104 10.75 -8.86 -21.24
N LYS A 105 10.40 -7.57 -21.31
CA LYS A 105 10.45 -6.76 -22.54
C LYS A 105 11.37 -5.56 -22.40
N ASN A 106 12.07 -5.22 -23.50
CA ASN A 106 12.87 -4.00 -23.61
C ASN A 106 11.97 -2.77 -23.58
N MET A 107 11.91 -2.11 -22.43
CA MET A 107 11.21 -0.83 -22.29
C MET A 107 12.09 0.31 -22.84
N PRO A 108 11.53 1.23 -23.66
CA PRO A 108 12.23 2.45 -24.03
C PRO A 108 12.57 3.27 -22.79
N GLU A 109 13.66 4.02 -22.88
CA GLU A 109 14.04 4.94 -21.81
C GLU A 109 12.95 6.00 -21.59
N ILE A 110 12.58 6.25 -20.32
CA ILE A 110 11.49 7.15 -19.97
C ILE A 110 11.66 8.56 -20.55
N CYS A 111 12.89 9.12 -20.50
CA CYS A 111 13.18 10.45 -21.03
C CYS A 111 12.91 10.55 -22.54
N SER A 112 13.12 9.49 -23.30
CA SER A 112 12.92 9.47 -24.75
C SER A 112 11.44 9.54 -25.17
N VAL A 113 10.53 9.15 -24.28
CA VAL A 113 9.08 9.04 -24.54
C VAL A 113 8.24 10.18 -23.95
N LEU A 114 8.78 11.01 -23.06
CA LEU A 114 8.03 12.05 -22.34
C LEU A 114 7.25 13.03 -23.23
N CYS A 115 7.76 13.35 -24.42
CA CYS A 115 7.13 14.28 -25.35
C CYS A 115 6.37 13.58 -26.50
N ASN A 116 6.15 12.27 -26.43
CA ASN A 116 5.33 11.59 -27.43
C ASN A 116 3.85 12.00 -27.29
N PRO A 117 3.04 11.87 -28.35
CA PRO A 117 1.60 12.04 -28.23
C PRO A 117 1.02 10.97 -27.30
N SER A 118 0.14 11.38 -26.40
CA SER A 118 -0.62 10.48 -25.54
C SER A 118 -1.95 10.12 -26.20
N TYR A 119 -2.29 8.84 -26.17
CA TYR A 119 -3.58 8.32 -26.65
C TYR A 119 -4.46 7.82 -25.51
N MET A 120 -4.01 7.99 -24.27
CA MET A 120 -4.78 7.65 -23.08
C MET A 120 -5.93 8.62 -22.81
N ASP A 121 -7.06 8.05 -22.42
CA ASP A 121 -8.22 8.75 -21.91
C ASP A 121 -8.00 9.15 -20.45
N ARG A 122 -7.94 10.46 -20.19
CA ARG A 122 -7.68 11.03 -18.86
C ARG A 122 -8.84 10.82 -17.89
N GLU A 123 -10.06 10.78 -18.38
CA GLU A 123 -11.24 10.58 -17.53
C GLU A 123 -11.27 9.14 -17.02
N ARG A 124 -11.06 8.18 -17.91
CA ARG A 124 -10.94 6.76 -17.53
C ARG A 124 -9.75 6.48 -16.64
N LEU A 125 -8.61 7.13 -16.88
CA LEU A 125 -7.44 7.01 -16.02
C LEU A 125 -7.69 7.52 -14.58
N THR A 126 -8.59 8.48 -14.42
CA THR A 126 -8.94 9.03 -13.09
C THR A 126 -9.89 8.10 -12.35
N ASN A 127 -10.85 7.49 -13.05
CA ASN A 127 -11.91 6.70 -12.44
C ASN A 127 -11.57 5.20 -12.31
N GLU A 128 -10.79 4.65 -13.24
CA GLU A 128 -10.52 3.22 -13.38
C GLU A 128 -9.01 2.94 -13.49
N ARG A 129 -8.16 3.73 -12.81
CA ARG A 129 -6.71 3.83 -13.05
C ARG A 129 -6.03 2.51 -13.40
N THR A 130 -6.09 1.53 -12.50
CA THR A 130 -5.33 0.28 -12.66
C THR A 130 -5.95 -0.66 -13.69
N GLN A 131 -7.28 -0.79 -13.71
CA GLN A 131 -7.98 -1.60 -14.72
C GLN A 131 -7.78 -1.06 -16.13
N TYR A 132 -7.81 0.27 -16.26
CA TYR A 132 -7.56 0.96 -17.53
C TYR A 132 -6.12 0.78 -17.99
N LEU A 133 -5.13 0.89 -17.11
CA LEU A 133 -3.72 0.62 -17.44
C LEU A 133 -3.52 -0.82 -17.95
N VAL A 134 -4.11 -1.81 -17.26
CA VAL A 134 -4.03 -3.22 -17.67
C VAL A 134 -4.70 -3.42 -19.03
N HIS A 135 -5.90 -2.86 -19.23
CA HIS A 135 -6.63 -2.99 -20.49
C HIS A 135 -5.91 -2.28 -21.65
N TYR A 136 -5.38 -1.08 -21.41
CA TYR A 136 -4.58 -0.32 -22.37
C TYR A 136 -3.34 -1.11 -22.79
N TYR A 137 -2.61 -1.70 -21.84
CA TYR A 137 -1.47 -2.56 -22.17
C TYR A 137 -1.86 -3.82 -22.95
N LYS A 138 -2.97 -4.48 -22.59
CA LYS A 138 -3.46 -5.66 -23.31
C LYS A 138 -3.82 -5.34 -24.76
N ASN A 139 -4.33 -4.14 -25.03
CA ASN A 139 -4.73 -3.71 -26.37
C ASN A 139 -3.53 -3.23 -27.21
N GLU A 140 -2.67 -2.38 -26.63
CA GLU A 140 -1.56 -1.72 -27.35
C GLU A 140 -0.25 -2.52 -27.33
N GLY A 141 -0.12 -3.47 -26.39
CA GLY A 141 1.07 -4.28 -26.20
C GLY A 141 2.31 -3.43 -25.95
N ALA A 142 3.38 -3.67 -26.71
CA ALA A 142 4.65 -2.95 -26.55
C ALA A 142 4.54 -1.45 -26.91
N ARG A 143 3.54 -1.04 -27.70
CA ARG A 143 3.34 0.38 -28.04
C ARG A 143 2.89 1.20 -26.83
N ALA A 144 2.26 0.58 -25.84
CA ALA A 144 1.89 1.25 -24.59
C ALA A 144 3.09 1.92 -23.91
N PHE A 145 4.29 1.36 -24.04
CA PHE A 145 5.51 1.95 -23.45
C PHE A 145 5.97 3.25 -24.13
N THR A 146 5.45 3.55 -25.31
CA THR A 146 5.73 4.81 -26.01
C THR A 146 4.80 5.93 -25.58
N ASP A 147 3.73 5.62 -24.84
CA ASP A 147 2.82 6.60 -24.28
C ASP A 147 3.39 7.17 -22.97
N PRO A 148 3.57 8.51 -22.87
CA PRO A 148 4.20 9.13 -21.72
C PRO A 148 3.34 9.02 -20.45
N ILE A 149 2.02 9.08 -20.59
CA ILE A 149 1.10 8.99 -19.44
C ILE A 149 1.13 7.57 -18.89
N PHE A 150 1.09 6.56 -19.76
CA PHE A 150 1.19 5.16 -19.37
C PHE A 150 2.49 4.91 -18.60
N ARG A 151 3.63 5.38 -19.13
CA ARG A 151 4.95 5.18 -18.54
C ARG A 151 5.09 5.84 -17.16
N VAL A 152 4.68 7.11 -17.03
CA VAL A 152 4.69 7.80 -15.73
C VAL A 152 3.78 7.11 -14.71
N LYS A 153 2.63 6.59 -15.15
CA LYS A 153 1.72 5.85 -14.27
C LYS A 153 2.27 4.49 -13.86
N LEU A 154 3.01 3.81 -14.71
CA LEU A 154 3.67 2.55 -14.33
C LEU A 154 4.72 2.80 -13.23
N GLU A 155 5.49 3.88 -13.31
CA GLU A 155 6.42 4.29 -12.23
C GLU A 155 5.68 4.60 -10.92
N GLU A 156 4.57 5.36 -11.00
CA GLU A 156 3.77 5.74 -9.84
C GLU A 156 3.21 4.52 -9.10
N VAL A 157 2.73 3.50 -9.83
CA VAL A 157 2.21 2.29 -9.21
C VAL A 157 3.34 1.37 -8.73
N GLY A 158 4.50 1.37 -9.39
CA GLY A 158 5.71 0.67 -8.91
C GLY A 158 6.14 1.16 -7.52
N LEU A 159 6.14 2.48 -7.32
CA LEU A 159 6.40 3.11 -6.02
C LEU A 159 5.42 2.62 -4.93
N LEU A 160 4.12 2.62 -5.24
CA LEU A 160 3.08 2.15 -4.32
C LEU A 160 3.24 0.66 -4.02
N SER A 161 3.61 -0.15 -5.02
CA SER A 161 3.82 -1.58 -4.86
C SER A 161 4.98 -1.87 -3.89
N ALA A 162 6.08 -1.11 -3.99
CA ALA A 162 7.23 -1.21 -3.10
C ALA A 162 6.90 -0.84 -1.64
N LEU A 163 6.09 0.21 -1.43
CA LEU A 163 5.66 0.67 -0.10
C LEU A 163 4.71 -0.32 0.59
N PHE A 164 3.89 -1.03 -0.18
CA PHE A 164 2.92 -2.00 0.32
C PHE A 164 3.24 -3.40 -0.21
N PRO A 165 4.22 -4.13 0.36
CA PRO A 165 4.64 -5.42 -0.16
C PRO A 165 3.55 -6.50 -0.05
N VAL A 166 3.70 -7.55 -0.85
CA VAL A 166 2.78 -8.70 -0.96
C VAL A 166 2.48 -9.34 0.40
N SER A 167 3.45 -9.36 1.33
CA SER A 167 3.27 -9.87 2.69
C SER A 167 2.15 -9.15 3.46
N PHE A 168 2.08 -7.82 3.37
CA PHE A 168 1.00 -7.03 3.98
C PHE A 168 -0.32 -7.21 3.23
N ARG A 169 -0.28 -7.20 1.90
CA ARG A 169 -1.48 -7.37 1.06
C ARG A 169 -2.18 -8.70 1.32
N ASN A 170 -1.41 -9.78 1.44
CA ASN A 170 -1.93 -11.12 1.72
C ASN A 170 -2.70 -11.17 3.04
N VAL A 171 -2.18 -10.50 4.09
CA VAL A 171 -2.86 -10.44 5.38
C VAL A 171 -4.18 -9.66 5.28
N LEU A 172 -4.18 -8.52 4.57
CA LEU A 172 -5.39 -7.74 4.33
C LEU A 172 -6.44 -8.53 3.55
N SER A 173 -6.06 -9.18 2.44
CA SER A 173 -6.97 -10.05 1.67
C SER A 173 -7.51 -11.22 2.48
N GLN A 174 -6.70 -11.79 3.40
CA GLN A 174 -7.17 -12.86 4.28
C GLN A 174 -8.13 -12.35 5.36
N ILE A 175 -7.97 -11.13 5.85
CA ILE A 175 -8.93 -10.49 6.76
C ILE A 175 -10.28 -10.31 6.06
N GLU A 176 -10.28 -9.89 4.78
CA GLU A 176 -11.48 -9.81 3.94
C GLU A 176 -12.17 -11.16 3.75
N ALA A 177 -11.41 -12.15 3.26
CA ALA A 177 -11.95 -13.44 2.87
C ALA A 177 -12.40 -14.27 4.08
N ALA A 178 -11.71 -14.14 5.22
CA ALA A 178 -11.99 -14.97 6.38
C ALA A 178 -13.27 -14.59 7.12
N ASN A 179 -13.77 -13.35 6.97
CA ASN A 179 -14.80 -12.78 7.85
C ASN A 179 -14.52 -13.04 9.35
N ALA A 180 -13.25 -13.24 9.71
CA ALA A 180 -12.75 -13.98 10.88
C ALA A 180 -13.74 -14.03 12.06
N GLU A 181 -14.61 -15.06 12.07
CA GLU A 181 -15.68 -15.15 13.08
C GLU A 181 -15.16 -15.74 14.38
N THR A 182 -14.20 -16.66 14.27
CA THR A 182 -13.70 -17.45 15.39
C THR A 182 -12.45 -16.84 16.03
N THR A 183 -12.29 -17.01 17.33
CA THR A 183 -11.11 -16.55 18.09
C THR A 183 -9.80 -17.12 17.52
N THR A 184 -9.82 -18.38 17.08
CA THR A 184 -8.64 -19.04 16.50
C THR A 184 -8.22 -18.41 15.17
N GLN A 185 -9.18 -18.07 14.31
CA GLN A 185 -8.88 -17.37 13.04
C GLN A 185 -8.31 -15.97 13.29
N LYS A 186 -8.91 -15.21 14.23
CA LYS A 186 -8.42 -13.87 14.60
C LYS A 186 -7.00 -13.93 15.17
N LEU A 187 -6.70 -14.92 16.02
CA LEU A 187 -5.37 -15.12 16.57
C LEU A 187 -4.35 -15.52 15.49
N ALA A 188 -4.73 -16.41 14.57
CA ALA A 188 -3.86 -16.81 13.45
C ALA A 188 -3.53 -15.63 12.54
N LEU A 189 -4.53 -14.82 12.17
CA LEU A 189 -4.33 -13.59 11.40
C LEU A 189 -3.46 -12.58 12.17
N ALA A 190 -3.61 -12.48 13.50
CA ALA A 190 -2.81 -11.57 14.32
C ALA A 190 -1.34 -11.95 14.29
N VAL A 191 -1.03 -13.25 14.42
CA VAL A 191 0.32 -13.77 14.31
C VAL A 191 0.89 -13.55 12.90
N GLN A 192 0.08 -13.76 11.86
CA GLN A 192 0.51 -13.50 10.47
C GLN A 192 0.80 -12.02 10.22
N LEU A 193 -0.06 -11.11 10.71
CA LEU A 193 0.16 -9.67 10.61
C LEU A 193 1.46 -9.26 11.30
N GLN A 194 1.68 -9.75 12.52
CA GLN A 194 2.93 -9.49 13.25
C GLN A 194 4.15 -10.02 12.51
N THR A 195 4.05 -11.23 11.95
CA THR A 195 5.13 -11.84 11.19
C THR A 195 5.44 -11.03 9.93
N ALA A 196 4.42 -10.56 9.22
CA ALA A 196 4.58 -9.66 8.09
C ALA A 196 5.25 -8.34 8.51
N VAL A 197 4.75 -7.68 9.56
CA VAL A 197 5.35 -6.45 10.09
C VAL A 197 6.82 -6.65 10.45
N LEU A 198 7.15 -7.70 11.20
CA LEU A 198 8.52 -7.99 11.62
C LEU A 198 9.45 -8.28 10.43
N LYS A 199 8.95 -9.00 9.41
CA LYS A 199 9.70 -9.28 8.19
C LYS A 199 10.01 -8.01 7.40
N GLU A 200 9.08 -7.06 7.35
CA GLU A 200 9.24 -5.83 6.58
C GLU A 200 9.95 -4.72 7.38
N ALA A 201 9.90 -4.76 8.73
CA ALA A 201 10.35 -3.71 9.64
C ALA A 201 11.81 -3.30 9.41
N THR A 202 12.70 -4.25 9.15
CA THR A 202 14.13 -3.98 8.93
C THR A 202 14.41 -3.20 7.65
N SER A 203 13.50 -3.28 6.68
CA SER A 203 13.63 -2.61 5.38
C SER A 203 12.67 -1.44 5.20
N PHE A 204 11.81 -1.18 6.18
CA PHE A 204 10.74 -0.19 6.08
C PHE A 204 11.29 1.24 5.98
N SER A 205 12.30 1.57 6.79
CA SER A 205 12.97 2.88 6.74
C SER A 205 13.59 3.14 5.37
N ASP A 206 14.33 2.17 4.84
CA ASP A 206 14.99 2.28 3.54
C ASP A 206 13.98 2.42 2.39
N ARG A 207 12.85 1.71 2.47
CA ARG A 207 11.75 1.85 1.49
C ARG A 207 11.10 3.20 1.54
N ILE A 208 10.89 3.79 2.73
CA ILE A 208 10.37 5.15 2.85
C ILE A 208 11.34 6.14 2.22
N GLU A 209 12.63 6.01 2.48
CA GLU A 209 13.63 6.93 1.95
C GLU A 209 13.74 6.82 0.42
N THR A 210 13.78 5.58 -0.09
CA THR A 210 13.72 5.30 -1.54
C THR A 210 12.45 5.87 -2.14
N ALA A 211 11.31 5.68 -1.47
CA ALA A 211 10.04 6.17 -1.97
C ALA A 211 9.95 7.70 -2.02
N LYS A 212 10.57 8.41 -1.08
CA LYS A 212 10.70 9.88 -1.15
C LYS A 212 11.50 10.30 -2.38
N GLN A 213 12.65 9.65 -2.61
CA GLN A 213 13.49 9.95 -3.77
C GLN A 213 12.75 9.69 -5.08
N ASP A 214 12.08 8.54 -5.19
CA ASP A 214 11.30 8.18 -6.38
C ASP A 214 10.07 9.08 -6.56
N ASN A 215 9.47 9.57 -5.49
CA ASN A 215 8.40 10.57 -5.57
C ASN A 215 8.90 11.92 -6.12
N GLU A 216 10.11 12.37 -5.76
CA GLU A 216 10.72 13.56 -6.37
C GLU A 216 11.02 13.34 -7.86
N LYS A 217 11.55 12.17 -8.24
CA LYS A 217 11.73 11.80 -9.66
C LYS A 217 10.40 11.85 -10.41
N LEU A 218 9.33 11.28 -9.84
CA LEU A 218 8.00 11.32 -10.42
C LEU A 218 7.45 12.74 -10.58
N LYS A 219 7.75 13.62 -9.63
CA LYS A 219 7.36 15.03 -9.72
C LYS A 219 8.04 15.71 -10.91
N ILE A 220 9.35 15.53 -11.07
CA ILE A 220 10.13 16.02 -12.21
C ILE A 220 9.54 15.48 -13.52
N LEU A 221 9.34 14.16 -13.62
CA LEU A 221 8.77 13.52 -14.81
C LEU A 221 7.40 14.09 -15.20
N ARG A 222 6.50 14.33 -14.22
CA ARG A 222 5.18 14.94 -14.46
C ARG A 222 5.31 16.39 -14.94
N GLU A 223 6.22 17.17 -14.37
CA GLU A 223 6.45 18.56 -14.77
C GLU A 223 7.02 18.66 -16.19
N LEU A 224 7.96 17.80 -16.54
CA LEU A 224 8.53 17.68 -17.88
C LEU A 224 7.49 17.22 -18.90
N THR A 225 6.68 16.21 -18.57
CA THR A 225 5.59 15.73 -19.43
C THR A 225 4.59 16.86 -19.73
N ARG A 226 4.16 17.60 -18.69
CA ARG A 226 3.27 18.77 -18.85
C ARG A 226 3.91 19.88 -19.68
N SER A 227 5.22 20.06 -19.58
CA SER A 227 5.96 21.04 -20.40
C SER A 227 5.95 20.68 -21.88
N CYS A 228 6.07 19.39 -22.22
CA CYS A 228 5.89 18.90 -23.59
C CYS A 228 4.45 19.13 -24.08
N GLU A 229 3.45 18.73 -23.29
CA GLU A 229 2.02 18.83 -23.67
C GLU A 229 1.57 20.26 -23.93
N ARG A 230 2.09 21.21 -23.16
CA ARG A 230 1.75 22.64 -23.29
C ARG A 230 2.62 23.39 -24.29
N GLY A 231 3.59 22.71 -24.92
CA GLY A 231 4.54 23.34 -25.85
C GLY A 231 5.43 24.40 -25.21
N LEU A 232 5.67 24.32 -23.89
CA LEU A 232 6.45 25.33 -23.14
C LEU A 232 7.95 25.21 -23.39
N LYS A 233 8.43 23.99 -23.68
CA LYS A 233 9.83 23.67 -23.95
C LYS A 233 9.92 22.81 -25.19
N SER A 234 11.02 22.93 -25.95
CA SER A 234 11.27 22.04 -27.08
C SER A 234 11.57 20.62 -26.61
N ARG A 235 11.25 19.61 -27.43
CA ARG A 235 11.53 18.19 -27.12
C ARG A 235 12.99 17.96 -26.70
N LYS A 236 13.95 18.59 -27.39
CA LYS A 236 15.38 18.45 -27.08
C LYS A 236 15.73 19.00 -25.70
N GLN A 237 15.14 20.13 -25.31
CA GLN A 237 15.34 20.72 -23.98
C GLN A 237 14.76 19.82 -22.88
N VAL A 238 13.54 19.32 -23.07
CA VAL A 238 12.90 18.43 -22.08
C VAL A 238 13.69 17.14 -21.88
N ILE A 239 14.16 16.52 -22.98
CA ILE A 239 14.98 15.31 -22.90
C ILE A 239 16.29 15.60 -22.14
N SER A 240 16.99 16.68 -22.50
CA SER A 240 18.25 17.07 -21.84
C SER A 240 18.06 17.34 -20.34
N GLU A 241 16.98 18.00 -19.96
CA GLU A 241 16.64 18.29 -18.56
C GLU A 241 16.28 17.01 -17.80
N CYS A 242 15.56 16.09 -18.44
CA CYS A 242 15.24 14.78 -17.88
C CYS A 242 16.51 13.99 -17.51
N HIS A 243 17.47 13.90 -18.43
CA HIS A 243 18.75 13.22 -18.18
C HIS A 243 19.55 13.90 -17.06
N SER A 244 19.61 15.23 -17.08
CA SER A 244 20.34 16.02 -16.07
C SER A 244 19.77 15.86 -14.67
N GLU A 245 18.45 15.92 -14.52
CA GLU A 245 17.76 15.90 -13.22
C GLU A 245 17.63 14.47 -12.66
N LEU A 246 17.54 13.46 -13.53
CA LEU A 246 17.41 12.06 -13.11
C LEU A 246 18.74 11.31 -13.02
N GLY A 247 19.83 11.89 -13.57
CA GLY A 247 21.16 11.28 -13.59
C GLY A 247 21.24 10.01 -14.43
N ILE A 248 20.51 9.97 -15.55
CA ILE A 248 20.38 8.82 -16.47
C ILE A 248 21.00 9.18 -17.83
#